data_AF-A0A8J7VPA1-F1
#
_entry.id   AF-A0A8J7VPA1-F1
#
_cell.length_a   1.000
_cell.length_b   1.000
_cell.length_c   1.000
_cell.angle_alpha   90.00
_cell.angle_beta   90.00
_cell.angle_gamma   90.00
#
_symmetry.space_group_name_H-M   'P 1'
#
loop_
_entity.id
_entity.type
_entity.pdbx_description
1 polymer ?
#
loop_
_entity_poly.entity_id
_entity_poly.type
_entity_poly.pdbx_seq_one_letter_code
_entity_poly.pdbx_strand_id
1 'polypeptide(L)'
;MTGWKQLLLIMGMTLVGLGIWAGTLPAGQAFLARHIPALQADSAAKADPTAAKPKTAAKPKTGDTSPPGAGGRPPRVNSVITQTAQVETNASRVTALGTAAAIHAVALTPKASGQITSLPATAGSIVTAGEIIATLD
;
A
#
# COMPACT_ATOMS: atom_id res chain seq x y z
N MET A 1 5.62 20.58 -37.53
CA MET A 1 6.02 19.29 -36.96
C MET A 1 4.84 18.33 -37.07
N THR A 2 4.93 17.32 -37.93
CA THR A 2 3.82 16.40 -38.23
C THR A 2 3.46 15.58 -36.98
N GLY A 3 2.26 15.80 -36.42
CA GLY A 3 1.83 15.21 -35.14
C GLY A 3 1.98 13.68 -35.05
N TRP A 4 1.89 12.97 -36.18
CA TRP A 4 2.18 11.53 -36.26
C TRP A 4 3.59 11.20 -35.75
N LYS A 5 4.62 11.94 -36.20
CA LYS A 5 6.02 11.68 -35.80
C LYS A 5 6.21 11.85 -34.31
N GLN A 6 5.53 12.83 -33.71
CA GLN A 6 5.56 13.08 -32.29
C GLN A 6 4.83 11.99 -31.50
N LEU A 7 3.72 11.46 -32.03
CA LEU A 7 2.98 10.35 -31.41
C LEU A 7 3.81 9.05 -31.41
N LEU A 8 4.52 8.76 -32.50
CA LEU A 8 5.45 7.62 -32.55
C LEU A 8 6.60 7.77 -31.54
N LEU A 9 7.14 8.98 -31.38
CA LEU A 9 8.25 9.24 -30.48
C LEU A 9 7.82 9.08 -29.00
N ILE A 10 6.63 9.58 -28.65
CA ILE A 10 6.05 9.41 -27.30
C ILE A 10 5.76 7.93 -27.01
N MET A 11 5.18 7.21 -27.98
CA MET A 11 4.90 5.78 -27.84
C MET A 11 6.20 4.99 -27.61
N GLY A 12 7.23 5.25 -28.42
CA GLY A 12 8.52 4.60 -28.29
C GLY A 12 9.16 4.87 -26.93
N MET A 13 9.17 6.13 -26.47
CA MET A 13 9.77 6.49 -25.19
C MET A 13 9.02 5.87 -24.00
N THR A 14 7.70 5.73 -24.10
CA THR A 14 6.88 5.06 -23.08
C THR A 14 7.19 3.56 -23.00
N LEU A 15 7.34 2.89 -24.16
CA LEU A 15 7.69 1.47 -24.20
C LEU A 15 9.10 1.21 -23.66
N VAL A 16 10.06 2.10 -23.94
CA VAL A 16 11.42 2.00 -23.39
C VAL A 16 11.41 2.14 -21.86
N GLY A 17 10.68 3.13 -21.33
CA GLY A 17 10.53 3.30 -19.88
C GLY A 17 9.88 2.09 -19.21
N LEU A 18 8.82 1.53 -19.83
CA LEU A 18 8.16 0.33 -19.35
C LEU A 18 9.10 -0.89 -19.36
N GLY A 19 9.89 -1.05 -20.43
CA GLY A 19 10.87 -2.13 -20.58
C GLY A 19 12.00 -2.07 -19.55
N ILE A 20 12.52 -0.87 -19.26
CA ILE A 20 13.53 -0.68 -18.22
C ILE A 20 12.95 -1.04 -16.84
N TRP A 21 11.75 -0.52 -16.51
CA TRP A 21 11.08 -0.80 -15.24
C TRP A 21 10.80 -2.31 -15.04
N ALA A 22 10.28 -2.93 -16.10
CA ALA A 22 10.03 -4.37 -16.21
C ALA A 22 11.29 -5.20 -15.92
N GLY A 23 12.44 -4.78 -16.47
CA GLY A 23 13.72 -5.45 -16.34
C GLY A 23 14.36 -5.32 -14.96
N THR A 24 14.29 -4.14 -14.34
CA THR A 24 15.08 -3.83 -13.13
C THR A 24 14.38 -4.12 -11.81
N LEU A 25 13.04 -4.22 -11.79
CA LEU A 25 12.25 -4.36 -10.55
C LEU A 25 11.55 -5.73 -10.47
N PRO A 26 11.56 -6.40 -9.29
CA PRO A 26 10.89 -7.71 -9.11
C PRO A 26 9.39 -7.69 -9.40
N ALA A 27 8.72 -6.58 -9.08
CA ALA A 27 7.30 -6.38 -9.38
C ALA A 27 7.02 -6.30 -10.90
N GLY A 28 7.96 -5.71 -11.66
CA GLY A 28 7.91 -5.67 -13.11
C GLY A 28 8.03 -7.08 -13.70
N GLN A 29 9.02 -7.85 -13.26
CA GLN A 29 9.25 -9.23 -13.66
C GLN A 29 8.03 -10.13 -13.41
N ALA A 30 7.38 -10.00 -12.24
CA ALA A 30 6.14 -10.73 -11.93
C ALA A 30 4.97 -10.34 -12.85
N PHE A 31 4.89 -9.07 -13.25
CA PHE A 31 3.90 -8.59 -14.21
C PHE A 31 4.14 -9.15 -15.62
N LEU A 32 5.38 -9.20 -16.12
CA LEU A 32 5.66 -9.79 -17.44
C LEU A 32 5.45 -11.30 -17.44
N ALA A 33 5.88 -12.00 -16.39
CA ALA A 33 5.70 -13.45 -16.27
C ALA A 33 4.22 -13.86 -16.30
N ARG A 34 3.31 -12.98 -15.87
CA ARG A 34 1.87 -13.19 -15.92
C ARG A 34 1.25 -12.92 -17.29
N HIS A 35 1.77 -11.96 -18.05
CA HIS A 35 1.16 -11.49 -19.30
C HIS A 35 1.87 -11.99 -20.57
N ILE A 36 3.12 -12.46 -20.45
CA ILE A 36 3.91 -12.98 -21.55
C ILE A 36 4.53 -14.31 -21.09
N PRO A 37 3.83 -15.45 -21.28
CA PRO A 37 4.28 -16.76 -20.82
C PRO A 37 5.63 -17.20 -21.40
N ALA A 38 5.99 -16.69 -22.59
CA ALA A 38 7.25 -16.99 -23.27
C ALA A 38 8.50 -16.49 -22.52
N LEU A 39 8.37 -15.46 -21.66
CA LEU A 39 9.49 -14.91 -20.87
C LEU A 39 9.74 -15.69 -19.56
N GLN A 40 8.87 -16.64 -19.21
CA GLN A 40 9.07 -17.52 -18.04
C GLN A 40 10.24 -18.49 -18.24
N ALA A 41 10.52 -18.90 -19.48
CA ALA A 41 11.55 -19.90 -19.78
C ALA A 41 12.97 -19.39 -19.47
N ASP A 42 13.28 -18.11 -19.76
CA ASP A 42 14.60 -17.52 -19.48
C ASP A 42 14.81 -17.19 -17.99
N SER A 43 13.73 -16.92 -17.26
CA SER A 43 13.78 -16.60 -15.82
C SER A 43 14.03 -17.86 -14.97
N ALA A 44 13.57 -19.03 -15.44
CA ALA A 44 13.82 -20.32 -14.80
C ALA A 44 15.27 -20.79 -14.98
N ALA A 45 15.96 -20.36 -16.04
CA ALA A 45 17.35 -20.72 -16.32
C ALA A 45 18.38 -19.98 -15.44
N LYS A 46 17.96 -18.91 -14.72
CA LYS A 46 18.82 -18.11 -13.86
C LYS A 46 18.52 -18.28 -12.36
N ALA A 47 17.77 -19.32 -11.99
CA ALA A 47 17.58 -19.71 -10.60
C ALA A 47 18.80 -20.50 -10.10
N ASP A 48 19.60 -19.83 -9.29
CA ASP A 48 20.74 -20.33 -8.51
C ASP A 48 20.38 -21.63 -7.72
N PRO A 49 21.13 -22.74 -7.85
CA PRO A 49 20.78 -24.02 -7.25
C PRO A 49 21.21 -24.08 -5.78
N THR A 50 20.54 -23.31 -4.91
CA THR A 50 20.70 -23.45 -3.44
C THR A 50 19.45 -23.94 -2.71
N ALA A 51 18.39 -24.31 -3.43
CA ALA A 51 17.20 -24.91 -2.84
C ALA A 51 17.22 -26.44 -2.96
N ALA A 52 18.08 -27.12 -2.20
CA ALA A 52 18.05 -28.58 -2.07
C ALA A 52 18.30 -29.04 -0.62
N LYS A 53 17.25 -29.54 0.04
CA LYS A 53 17.20 -30.89 0.65
C LYS A 53 15.93 -31.13 1.47
N PRO A 54 15.11 -32.14 1.13
CA PRO A 54 14.28 -32.85 2.10
C PRO A 54 15.16 -33.91 2.80
N LYS A 55 15.28 -33.84 4.13
CA LYS A 55 15.94 -34.89 4.93
C LYS A 55 14.93 -35.97 5.32
N THR A 56 15.06 -37.13 4.71
CA THR A 56 14.53 -38.43 5.15
C THR A 56 15.01 -38.74 6.56
N ALA A 57 14.10 -39.04 7.49
CA ALA A 57 14.44 -39.50 8.83
C ALA A 57 14.53 -41.04 8.87
N ALA A 58 15.62 -41.53 9.43
CA ALA A 58 16.03 -42.93 9.51
C ALA A 58 15.36 -43.69 10.66
N LYS A 59 15.32 -45.02 10.49
CA LYS A 59 14.82 -46.08 11.37
C LYS A 59 15.48 -46.07 12.77
N PRO A 60 14.76 -46.43 13.86
CA PRO A 60 15.34 -46.44 15.20
C PRO A 60 16.19 -47.71 15.44
N LYS A 61 17.36 -47.52 16.04
CA LYS A 61 18.29 -48.58 16.44
C LYS A 61 18.15 -48.81 17.94
N THR A 62 17.84 -50.05 18.29
CA THR A 62 17.74 -50.62 19.64
C THR A 62 19.09 -50.63 20.36
N GLY A 63 19.04 -50.36 21.67
CA GLY A 63 20.02 -50.82 22.67
C GLY A 63 21.22 -49.92 22.87
N ASP A 64 21.36 -49.35 24.07
CA ASP A 64 22.48 -49.70 24.94
C ASP A 64 22.29 -49.13 26.35
N THR A 65 22.62 -50.00 27.29
CA THR A 65 22.59 -49.86 28.75
C THR A 65 23.65 -48.89 29.25
N SER A 66 23.32 -48.07 30.25
CA SER A 66 24.32 -47.36 31.07
C SER A 66 23.82 -47.11 32.51
N PRO A 67 24.74 -47.04 33.49
CA PRO A 67 24.54 -47.54 34.87
C PRO A 67 23.95 -46.51 35.86
N PRO A 68 23.54 -46.95 37.06
CA PRO A 68 22.80 -46.13 38.01
C PRO A 68 23.74 -45.33 38.93
N GLY A 69 23.61 -44.01 38.94
CA GLY A 69 24.24 -43.18 39.98
C GLY A 69 24.37 -41.72 39.63
N ALA A 70 23.47 -40.89 40.16
CA ALA A 70 23.73 -39.54 40.68
C ALA A 70 22.39 -38.87 41.05
N GLY A 71 22.32 -38.29 42.24
CA GLY A 71 21.12 -37.64 42.79
C GLY A 71 20.51 -36.63 41.83
N GLY A 72 19.34 -36.99 41.29
CA GLY A 72 18.58 -36.16 40.36
C GLY A 72 17.62 -35.27 41.13
N ARG A 73 17.90 -33.96 41.14
CA ARG A 73 16.82 -32.96 41.31
C ARG A 73 15.74 -33.29 40.26
N PRO A 74 14.46 -33.39 40.62
CA PRO A 74 13.42 -33.70 39.65
C PRO A 74 13.50 -32.66 38.51
N PRO A 75 13.45 -33.10 37.24
CA PRO A 75 13.58 -32.19 36.11
C PRO A 75 12.50 -31.12 36.25
N ARG A 76 12.92 -29.85 36.35
CA ARG A 76 11.98 -28.73 36.27
C ARG A 76 11.42 -28.75 34.85
N VAL A 77 10.18 -29.21 34.72
CA VAL A 77 9.47 -29.19 33.45
C VAL A 77 9.11 -27.73 33.20
N ASN A 78 9.95 -27.03 32.45
CA ASN A 78 9.63 -25.70 31.97
C ASN A 78 8.59 -25.85 30.85
N SER A 79 7.32 -25.69 31.19
CA SER A 79 6.26 -25.65 30.20
C SER A 79 6.34 -24.35 29.40
N VAL A 80 6.27 -24.47 28.08
CA VAL A 80 6.22 -23.32 27.16
C VAL A 80 4.90 -23.35 26.42
N ILE A 81 4.30 -22.19 26.23
CA ILE A 81 3.08 -22.04 25.44
C ILE A 81 3.52 -21.76 24.00
N THR A 82 3.16 -22.65 23.07
CA THR A 82 3.40 -22.47 21.64
C THR A 82 2.08 -22.35 20.90
N GLN A 83 2.01 -21.45 19.93
CA GLN A 83 0.89 -21.35 19.00
C GLN A 83 1.41 -21.45 17.57
N THR A 84 0.71 -22.20 16.72
CA THR A 84 1.03 -22.33 15.29
C THR A 84 0.77 -21.01 14.58
N ALA A 85 1.75 -20.49 13.84
CA ALA A 85 1.60 -19.27 13.06
C ALA A 85 0.57 -19.48 11.93
N GLN A 86 -0.39 -18.56 11.82
CA GLN A 86 -1.36 -18.52 10.74
C GLN A 86 -1.24 -17.19 10.00
N VAL A 87 -1.50 -17.21 8.69
CA VAL A 87 -1.57 -16.00 7.88
C VAL A 87 -2.99 -15.46 7.99
N GLU A 88 -3.12 -14.27 8.56
CA GLU A 88 -4.39 -13.57 8.70
C GLU A 88 -4.27 -12.12 8.23
N THR A 89 -5.33 -11.59 7.63
CA THR A 89 -5.40 -10.20 7.22
C THR A 89 -5.70 -9.33 8.43
N ASN A 90 -4.71 -8.60 8.93
CA ASN A 90 -4.90 -7.67 10.04
C ASN A 90 -5.68 -6.43 9.58
N ALA A 91 -6.91 -6.27 10.08
CA ALA A 91 -7.74 -5.09 9.88
C ALA A 91 -7.31 -3.94 10.81
N SER A 92 -6.06 -3.49 10.69
CA SER A 92 -5.57 -2.35 11.44
C SER A 92 -6.33 -1.09 11.03
N ARG A 93 -6.97 -0.43 12.02
CA ARG A 93 -7.71 0.82 11.80
C ARG A 93 -6.80 1.99 12.14
N VAL A 94 -6.70 2.95 11.23
CA VAL A 94 -6.05 4.24 11.50
C VAL A 94 -7.13 5.23 11.90
N THR A 95 -7.05 5.78 13.11
CA THR A 95 -7.89 6.88 13.56
C THR A 95 -7.08 8.17 13.46
N ALA A 96 -7.71 9.21 12.90
CA ALA A 96 -7.15 10.54 12.86
C ALA A 96 -8.19 11.52 13.41
N LEU A 97 -7.74 12.46 14.23
CA LEU A 97 -8.55 13.60 14.67
C LEU A 97 -8.21 14.77 13.75
N GLY A 98 -9.23 15.36 13.14
CA GLY A 98 -9.09 16.53 12.28
C GLY A 98 -10.32 17.41 12.41
N THR A 99 -10.16 18.69 12.08
CA THR A 99 -11.26 19.66 12.03
C THR A 99 -11.76 19.80 10.60
N ALA A 100 -13.09 19.84 10.41
CA ALA A 100 -13.68 20.20 9.14
C ALA A 100 -13.53 21.71 8.88
N ALA A 101 -13.25 22.07 7.62
CA ALA A 101 -13.18 23.46 7.17
C ALA A 101 -14.00 23.63 5.89
N ALA A 102 -14.40 24.86 5.60
CA ALA A 102 -15.10 25.18 4.36
C ALA A 102 -14.19 24.96 3.15
N ILE A 103 -14.73 24.42 2.06
CA ILE A 103 -14.00 24.28 0.78
C ILE A 103 -13.63 25.67 0.24
N HIS A 104 -14.55 26.63 0.41
CA HIS A 104 -14.34 28.03 0.04
C HIS A 104 -14.83 28.93 1.17
N ALA A 105 -13.99 29.91 1.52
CA ALA A 105 -14.34 30.98 2.45
C ALA A 105 -14.16 32.31 1.72
N VAL A 106 -15.18 33.17 1.76
CA VAL A 106 -15.18 34.46 1.07
C VAL A 106 -15.55 35.55 2.06
N ALA A 107 -14.77 36.62 2.10
CA ALA A 107 -15.11 37.84 2.80
C ALA A 107 -15.66 38.85 1.79
N LEU A 108 -16.83 39.41 2.06
CA LEU A 108 -17.50 40.37 1.17
C LEU A 108 -17.32 41.77 1.73
N THR A 109 -16.72 42.64 0.94
CA THR A 109 -16.51 44.05 1.27
C THR A 109 -17.17 44.93 0.21
N PRO A 110 -17.94 45.95 0.60
CA PRO A 110 -18.56 46.86 -0.36
C PRO A 110 -17.50 47.65 -1.13
N LYS A 111 -17.72 47.85 -2.44
CA LYS A 111 -16.85 48.69 -3.29
C LYS A 111 -17.22 50.17 -3.29
N ALA A 112 -18.42 50.50 -2.84
CA ALA A 112 -18.93 51.86 -2.72
C ALA A 112 -19.12 52.24 -1.25
N SER A 113 -18.99 53.53 -0.96
CA SER A 113 -19.41 54.11 0.32
C SER A 113 -20.91 54.37 0.28
N GLY A 114 -21.60 54.10 1.39
CA GLY A 114 -23.03 54.31 1.53
C GLY A 114 -23.53 53.74 2.85
N GLN A 115 -24.77 54.03 3.21
CA GLN A 115 -25.42 53.40 4.37
C GLN A 115 -26.19 52.16 3.92
N ILE A 116 -26.23 51.12 4.75
CA ILE A 116 -27.02 49.91 4.45
C ILE A 116 -28.50 50.26 4.58
N THR A 117 -29.24 50.16 3.48
CA THR A 117 -30.70 50.40 3.44
C THR A 117 -31.52 49.12 3.52
N SER A 118 -30.97 48.00 3.07
CA SER A 118 -31.62 46.69 3.15
C SER A 118 -30.61 45.56 3.33
N LEU A 119 -30.96 44.56 4.14
CA LEU A 119 -30.15 43.36 4.39
C LEU A 119 -31.08 42.12 4.36
N PRO A 120 -31.46 41.63 3.18
CA PRO A 120 -32.36 40.48 3.05
C PRO A 120 -31.71 39.15 3.45
N ALA A 121 -30.37 39.04 3.34
CA ALA A 121 -29.65 37.84 3.76
C ALA A 121 -29.57 37.74 5.29
N THR A 122 -29.84 36.55 5.83
CA THR A 122 -29.83 36.30 7.27
C THR A 122 -28.74 35.29 7.65
N ALA A 123 -28.28 35.31 8.90
CA ALA A 123 -27.26 34.37 9.35
C ALA A 123 -27.76 32.92 9.20
N GLY A 124 -27.01 32.10 8.47
CA GLY A 124 -27.36 30.70 8.19
C GLY A 124 -28.21 30.50 6.93
N SER A 125 -28.64 31.56 6.23
CA SER A 125 -29.32 31.41 4.95
C SER A 125 -28.37 30.94 3.85
N ILE A 126 -28.87 30.05 2.98
CA ILE A 126 -28.16 29.67 1.76
C ILE A 126 -28.47 30.74 0.71
N VAL A 127 -27.41 31.31 0.11
CA VAL A 127 -27.52 32.32 -0.95
C VAL A 127 -26.96 31.76 -2.25
N THR A 128 -27.52 32.21 -3.36
CA THR A 128 -27.07 31.87 -4.71
C THR A 128 -26.09 32.90 -5.26
N ALA A 129 -25.25 32.48 -6.20
CA ALA A 129 -24.30 33.40 -6.83
C ALA A 129 -25.04 34.51 -7.58
N GLY A 130 -24.74 35.77 -7.24
CA GLY A 130 -25.40 36.95 -7.81
C GLY A 130 -26.66 37.40 -7.07
N GLU A 131 -27.06 36.70 -6.02
CA GLU A 131 -28.16 37.13 -5.15
C GLU A 131 -27.80 38.42 -4.40
N ILE A 132 -28.78 39.32 -4.26
CA ILE A 132 -28.60 40.57 -3.55
C ILE A 132 -28.63 40.27 -2.05
N ILE A 133 -27.47 40.37 -1.40
CA ILE A 133 -27.34 40.13 0.04
C ILE A 133 -27.49 41.40 0.89
N ALA A 134 -27.23 42.58 0.31
CA ALA A 134 -27.34 43.89 0.96
C ALA A 134 -27.50 44.99 -0.10
N THR A 135 -28.25 46.05 0.24
CA THR A 135 -28.41 47.25 -0.59
C THR A 135 -27.85 48.46 0.15
N LEU A 136 -27.15 49.32 -0.58
CA LEU A 136 -26.62 50.59 -0.08
C LEU A 136 -27.29 51.76 -0.82
N ASP A 137 -27.42 52.89 -0.15
CA ASP A 137 -27.79 54.21 -0.73
C ASP A 137 -26.54 55.08 -0.93
#